data_AF-A0A6N7MB54-F1
#
_entry.id   AF-A0A6N7MB54-F1
#
_cell.length_a   1.000
_cell.length_b   1.000
_cell.length_c   1.000
_cell.angle_alpha   90.00
_cell.angle_beta   90.00
_cell.angle_gamma   90.00
#
_symmetry.space_group_name_H-M   'P 1'
#
loop_
_entity.id
_entity.type
_entity.pdbx_description
1 polymer ?
#
loop_
_entity_poly.entity_id
_entity_poly.type
_entity_poly.pdbx_seq_one_letter_code
_entity_poly.pdbx_strand_id
1 'polypeptide(L)'
;MKLFYFLFYALIFIIHGSCRITEVDHELPIPIPQQLAWQDAELGVLICYELHTFMPGRYNQAVNRKKNLDPELFFPSDLDTDQWIRAVRDMGARFAILTASHESGFRLWQSEINPFCLRNIKWKNGEGDIVKEFGDEIKRRLSNPIATKKGKGENIHLTFKKPTRINRLNKIQ
;
A
#
# COMPACT_ATOMS: atom_id res chain seq x y z
N MET A 1 1.99 61.57 46.33
CA MET A 1 2.11 60.10 46.44
C MET A 1 0.99 59.35 45.71
N LYS A 2 -0.31 59.57 46.02
CA LYS A 2 -1.42 58.79 45.42
C LYS A 2 -1.49 58.82 43.87
N LEU A 3 -1.19 59.97 43.25
CA LEU A 3 -1.18 60.11 41.79
C LEU A 3 -0.04 59.31 41.10
N PHE A 4 1.11 59.17 41.78
CA PHE A 4 2.26 58.44 41.25
C PHE A 4 2.00 56.92 41.27
N TYR A 5 1.39 56.41 42.34
CA TYR A 5 0.94 55.02 42.40
C TYR A 5 -0.16 54.74 41.36
N PHE A 6 -1.10 55.66 41.16
CA PHE A 6 -2.14 55.49 40.13
C PHE A 6 -1.55 55.39 38.72
N LEU A 7 -0.58 56.25 38.38
CA LEU A 7 0.11 56.20 37.10
C LEU A 7 0.99 54.94 36.95
N PHE A 8 1.63 54.49 38.03
CA PHE A 8 2.41 53.25 38.05
C PHE A 8 1.55 52.00 37.84
N TYR A 9 0.40 51.91 38.52
CA TYR A 9 -0.55 50.82 38.33
C TYR A 9 -1.24 50.87 36.97
N ALA A 10 -1.56 52.06 36.44
CA ALA A 10 -2.10 52.21 35.09
C ALA A 10 -1.09 51.77 34.02
N LEU A 11 0.20 52.08 34.20
CA LEU A 11 1.27 51.64 33.31
C LEU A 11 1.44 50.11 33.34
N ILE A 12 1.41 49.51 34.54
CA ILE A 12 1.42 48.04 34.69
C ILE A 12 0.22 47.41 33.97
N PHE A 13 -0.98 47.99 34.11
CA PHE A 13 -2.19 47.47 33.45
C PHE A 13 -2.09 47.54 31.91
N ILE A 14 -1.49 48.60 31.36
CA ILE A 14 -1.26 48.76 29.91
C ILE A 14 -0.21 47.77 29.39
N ILE A 15 0.85 47.51 30.17
CA ILE A 15 1.91 46.55 29.81
C ILE A 15 1.38 45.10 29.87
N HIS A 16 0.52 44.76 30.84
CA HIS A 16 -0.08 43.42 30.95
C HIS A 16 -1.25 43.19 29.98
N GLY A 17 -1.90 44.26 29.50
CA GLY A 17 -3.02 44.18 28.54
C GLY A 17 -2.62 43.94 27.08
N SER A 18 -1.33 43.98 26.75
CA SER A 18 -0.84 43.90 25.36
C SER A 18 -0.21 42.55 24.98
N CYS A 19 -0.34 41.51 25.82
CA CYS A 19 0.01 40.16 25.41
C CYS A 19 -1.05 39.65 24.42
N ARG A 20 -0.89 39.98 23.14
CA ARG A 20 -1.61 39.30 22.06
C ARG A 20 -0.98 37.94 21.88
N ILE A 21 -1.69 36.90 22.31
CA ILE A 21 -1.46 35.55 21.78
C ILE A 21 -1.76 35.67 20.29
N THR A 22 -0.72 35.72 19.46
CA THR A 22 -0.87 35.44 18.04
C THR A 22 -1.25 33.97 17.97
N GLU A 23 -2.53 33.68 17.77
CA GLU A 23 -2.99 32.36 17.35
C GLU A 23 -2.29 32.12 16.00
N VAL A 24 -1.24 31.32 16.02
CA VAL A 24 -0.63 30.84 14.79
C VAL A 24 -1.67 29.92 14.20
N ASP A 25 -2.40 30.40 13.19
CA ASP A 25 -3.30 29.59 12.39
C ASP A 25 -2.43 28.55 11.67
N HIS A 26 -2.15 27.46 12.37
CA HIS A 26 -1.54 26.29 11.78
C HIS A 26 -2.62 25.63 10.95
N GLU A 27 -2.76 26.08 9.70
CA GLU A 27 -3.59 25.40 8.71
C GLU A 27 -3.18 23.92 8.72
N LEU A 28 -4.07 23.05 9.20
CA LEU A 28 -3.76 21.64 9.37
C LEU A 28 -3.48 21.04 7.99
N PRO A 29 -2.47 20.16 7.86
CA PRO A 29 -2.21 19.50 6.59
C PRO A 29 -3.44 18.68 6.16
N ILE A 30 -4.05 19.07 5.04
CA ILE A 30 -5.18 18.36 4.43
C ILE A 30 -4.61 17.28 3.48
N PRO A 31 -5.08 16.03 3.56
CA PRO A 31 -4.58 14.97 2.70
C PRO A 31 -4.91 15.24 1.22
N ILE A 32 -3.93 15.00 0.35
CA ILE A 32 -4.15 15.05 -1.10
C ILE A 32 -5.03 13.87 -1.54
N PRO A 33 -5.66 13.92 -2.73
CA PRO A 33 -6.56 12.86 -3.20
C PRO A 33 -5.95 11.44 -3.17
N GLN A 34 -4.64 11.29 -3.39
CA GLN A 34 -3.93 10.01 -3.34
C GLN A 34 -3.82 9.47 -1.90
N GLN A 35 -3.61 10.34 -0.91
CA GLN A 35 -3.60 9.95 0.50
C GLN A 35 -5.00 9.56 0.97
N LEU A 36 -6.02 10.30 0.55
CA LEU A 36 -7.42 9.92 0.79
C LEU A 36 -7.74 8.56 0.17
N ALA A 37 -7.39 8.34 -1.10
CA ALA A 37 -7.62 7.05 -1.75
C ALA A 37 -6.89 5.89 -1.05
N TRP A 38 -5.68 6.12 -0.52
CA TRP A 38 -4.96 5.12 0.29
C TRP A 38 -5.67 4.87 1.64
N GLN A 39 -6.14 5.94 2.28
CA GLN A 39 -6.86 5.85 3.55
C GLN A 39 -8.20 5.11 3.39
N ASP A 40 -8.97 5.43 2.34
CA ASP A 40 -10.24 4.79 1.97
C ASP A 40 -10.07 3.33 1.51
N ALA A 41 -8.84 2.94 1.18
CA ALA A 41 -8.56 1.54 0.85
C ALA A 41 -8.68 0.63 2.08
N GLU A 42 -8.48 1.17 3.29
CA GLU A 42 -8.60 0.57 4.63
C GLU A 42 -7.71 -0.66 4.89
N LEU A 43 -7.78 -1.67 4.01
CA LEU A 43 -7.08 -2.94 4.09
C LEU A 43 -6.31 -3.20 2.80
N GLY A 44 -5.01 -3.49 2.95
CA GLY A 44 -4.14 -3.97 1.89
C GLY A 44 -3.34 -5.19 2.30
N VAL A 45 -2.77 -5.89 1.33
CA VAL A 45 -1.94 -7.08 1.56
C VAL A 45 -0.53 -6.86 1.03
N LEU A 46 0.47 -7.13 1.86
CA LEU A 46 1.86 -7.22 1.44
C LEU A 46 2.22 -8.70 1.22
N ILE A 47 2.70 -9.02 0.03
CA ILE A 47 3.19 -10.35 -0.35
C ILE A 47 4.71 -10.26 -0.41
N CYS A 48 5.35 -10.78 0.64
CA CYS A 48 6.79 -10.93 0.71
C CYS A 48 7.17 -12.31 0.19
N TYR A 49 7.84 -12.35 -0.96
CA TYR A 49 8.25 -13.59 -1.60
C TYR A 49 9.61 -13.38 -2.27
N GLU A 50 10.58 -14.25 -1.98
CA GLU A 50 11.93 -14.21 -2.59
C GLU A 50 12.71 -15.50 -2.26
N LEU A 51 14.03 -15.52 -2.56
CA LEU A 51 14.94 -16.64 -2.26
C LEU A 51 14.90 -17.11 -0.80
N HIS A 52 14.71 -16.20 0.16
CA HIS A 52 14.62 -16.55 1.57
C HIS A 52 13.46 -17.50 1.90
N THR A 53 12.40 -17.55 1.08
CA THR A 53 11.29 -18.51 1.24
C THR A 53 11.72 -19.97 1.06
N PHE A 54 12.83 -20.20 0.34
CA PHE A 54 13.35 -21.54 0.02
C PHE A 54 14.50 -21.97 0.93
N MET A 55 14.93 -21.11 1.85
CA MET A 55 15.99 -21.45 2.78
C MET A 55 15.48 -22.40 3.87
N PRO A 56 16.29 -23.39 4.29
CA PRO A 56 15.93 -24.22 5.41
C PRO A 56 15.98 -23.42 6.73
N GLY A 57 15.06 -23.75 7.64
CA GLY A 57 15.00 -23.17 8.99
C GLY A 57 14.24 -21.85 9.08
N ARG A 58 14.22 -21.26 10.28
CA ARG A 58 13.52 -20.00 10.54
C ARG A 58 14.34 -18.82 10.03
N TYR A 59 13.67 -17.88 9.35
CA TYR A 59 14.28 -16.64 8.91
C TYR A 59 14.79 -15.78 10.08
N ASN A 60 16.01 -15.28 9.95
CA ASN A 60 16.66 -14.34 10.86
C ASN A 60 17.26 -13.19 10.04
N GLN A 61 16.64 -12.02 10.07
CA GLN A 61 17.05 -10.86 9.28
C GLN A 61 18.53 -10.47 9.45
N ALA A 62 19.05 -10.48 10.68
CA ALA A 62 20.42 -10.07 10.97
C ALA A 62 21.48 -10.98 10.31
N VAL A 63 21.10 -12.24 10.05
CA VAL A 63 21.94 -13.28 9.45
C VAL A 63 21.64 -13.43 7.97
N ASN A 64 20.39 -13.65 7.59
CA ASN A 64 19.97 -14.01 6.23
C ASN A 64 20.26 -12.89 5.22
N ARG A 65 20.09 -11.61 5.59
CA ARG A 65 20.32 -10.48 4.68
C ARG A 65 21.77 -10.32 4.20
N LYS A 66 22.72 -10.93 4.92
CA LYS A 66 24.16 -10.87 4.62
C LYS A 66 24.65 -12.08 3.83
N LYS A 67 23.79 -13.08 3.61
CA LYS A 67 24.17 -14.30 2.91
C LYS A 67 24.05 -14.10 1.41
N ASN A 68 25.12 -14.45 0.68
CA ASN A 68 25.03 -14.66 -0.75
C ASN A 68 24.27 -15.95 -0.98
N LEU A 69 23.17 -15.87 -1.74
CA LEU A 69 22.33 -17.01 -2.06
C LEU A 69 22.54 -17.40 -3.52
N ASP A 70 22.55 -18.71 -3.76
CA ASP A 70 22.45 -19.25 -5.12
C ASP A 70 21.05 -18.93 -5.67
N PRO A 71 20.92 -18.22 -6.80
CA PRO A 71 19.62 -17.89 -7.36
C PRO A 71 18.85 -19.13 -7.84
N GLU A 72 19.53 -20.25 -8.13
CA GLU A 72 18.90 -21.53 -8.48
C GLU A 72 18.11 -22.16 -7.32
N LEU A 73 18.27 -21.65 -6.09
CA LEU A 73 17.41 -22.02 -4.96
C LEU A 73 15.94 -21.67 -5.22
N PHE A 74 15.67 -20.66 -6.06
CA PHE A 74 14.31 -20.27 -6.41
C PHE A 74 13.69 -21.30 -7.37
N PHE A 75 12.88 -22.21 -6.83
CA PHE A 75 12.27 -23.24 -7.65
C PHE A 75 10.88 -23.68 -7.12
N PRO A 76 9.86 -22.80 -7.16
CA PRO A 76 8.52 -23.19 -6.75
C PRO A 76 7.87 -24.14 -7.76
N SER A 77 7.20 -25.18 -7.26
CA SER A 77 6.47 -26.16 -8.08
C SER A 77 5.13 -25.64 -8.58
N ASP A 78 4.33 -25.03 -7.69
CA ASP A 78 2.91 -24.74 -7.93
C ASP A 78 2.57 -23.26 -7.69
N LEU A 79 3.44 -22.36 -8.15
CA LEU A 79 3.23 -20.92 -8.02
C LEU A 79 2.01 -20.47 -8.85
N ASP A 80 1.03 -19.85 -8.19
CA ASP A 80 -0.19 -19.33 -8.80
C ASP A 80 -0.50 -17.91 -8.28
N THR A 81 -0.17 -16.88 -9.06
CA THR A 81 -0.48 -15.47 -8.71
C THR A 81 -1.99 -15.18 -8.76
N ASP A 82 -2.77 -15.92 -9.54
CA ASP A 82 -4.22 -15.87 -9.56
C ASP A 82 -4.79 -16.36 -8.21
N GLN A 83 -4.22 -17.40 -7.61
CA GLN A 83 -4.56 -17.79 -6.24
C GLN A 83 -4.29 -16.68 -5.23
N TRP A 84 -3.17 -15.98 -5.34
CA TRP A 84 -2.83 -14.88 -4.43
C TRP A 84 -3.87 -13.76 -4.51
N ILE A 85 -4.18 -13.29 -5.72
CA ILE A 85 -5.13 -12.19 -5.91
C ILE A 85 -6.56 -12.60 -5.52
N ARG A 86 -6.97 -13.87 -5.72
CA ARG A 86 -8.23 -14.38 -5.16
C ARG A 86 -8.26 -14.25 -3.65
N ALA A 87 -7.22 -14.69 -2.95
CA ALA A 87 -7.16 -14.63 -1.49
C ALA A 87 -7.21 -13.18 -0.97
N VAL A 88 -6.44 -12.27 -1.58
CA VAL A 88 -6.45 -10.82 -1.29
C VAL A 88 -7.87 -10.24 -1.39
N ARG A 89 -8.59 -10.57 -2.47
CA ARG A 89 -9.96 -10.10 -2.67
C ARG A 89 -10.92 -10.71 -1.66
N ASP A 90 -10.81 -12.01 -1.40
CA ASP A 90 -11.78 -12.74 -0.58
C ASP A 90 -11.68 -12.34 0.91
N MET A 91 -10.49 -11.90 1.36
CA MET A 91 -10.32 -11.25 2.67
C MET A 91 -10.78 -9.78 2.71
N GLY A 92 -11.18 -9.21 1.56
CA GLY A 92 -11.73 -7.87 1.48
C GLY A 92 -10.71 -6.75 1.32
N ALA A 93 -9.45 -7.05 1.00
CA ALA A 93 -8.44 -6.03 0.75
C ALA A 93 -8.71 -5.24 -0.55
N ARG A 94 -8.25 -3.99 -0.61
CA ARG A 94 -8.43 -3.07 -1.73
C ARG A 94 -7.18 -2.87 -2.58
N PHE A 95 -6.02 -3.26 -2.06
CA PHE A 95 -4.77 -3.26 -2.81
C PHE A 95 -3.86 -4.41 -2.37
N ALA A 96 -2.92 -4.77 -3.23
CA ALA A 96 -1.86 -5.73 -2.93
C ALA A 96 -0.51 -5.17 -3.39
N ILE A 97 0.52 -5.43 -2.60
CA ILE A 97 1.90 -5.03 -2.84
C ILE A 97 2.74 -6.30 -2.91
N LEU A 98 3.48 -6.47 -4.01
CA LEU A 98 4.46 -7.55 -4.17
C LEU A 98 5.86 -6.97 -3.99
N THR A 99 6.70 -7.65 -3.21
CA THR A 99 8.14 -7.36 -3.18
C THR A 99 8.79 -7.81 -4.48
N ALA A 100 8.80 -6.96 -5.51
CA ALA A 100 9.45 -7.25 -6.80
C ALA A 100 10.94 -7.63 -6.63
N SER A 101 11.57 -7.06 -5.60
CA SER A 101 12.83 -7.46 -4.99
C SER A 101 12.75 -7.15 -3.51
N HIS A 102 13.53 -7.88 -2.72
CA HIS A 102 13.64 -7.64 -1.28
C HIS A 102 15.12 -7.60 -0.87
N GLU A 103 15.45 -7.99 0.35
CA GLU A 103 16.77 -7.82 0.95
C GLU A 103 17.89 -8.61 0.25
N SER A 104 17.59 -9.75 -0.39
CA SER A 104 18.60 -10.48 -1.16
C SER A 104 19.06 -9.74 -2.42
N GLY A 105 18.26 -8.78 -2.90
CA GLY A 105 18.46 -8.12 -4.18
C GLY A 105 18.02 -8.94 -5.41
N PHE A 106 17.49 -10.15 -5.21
CA PHE A 106 16.99 -10.99 -6.29
C PHE A 106 15.73 -10.40 -6.93
N ARG A 107 15.71 -10.34 -8.26
CA ARG A 107 14.61 -9.72 -9.01
C ARG A 107 13.62 -10.77 -9.51
N LEU A 108 12.36 -10.62 -9.12
CA LEU A 108 11.25 -11.50 -9.51
C LEU A 108 10.68 -11.22 -10.92
N TRP A 109 11.47 -10.61 -11.80
CA TRP A 109 11.08 -10.26 -13.16
C TRP A 109 12.27 -10.40 -14.12
N GLN A 110 12.00 -10.20 -15.41
CA GLN A 110 12.99 -10.25 -16.48
C GLN A 110 13.87 -8.98 -16.51
N SER A 111 14.69 -8.76 -15.48
CA SER A 111 15.49 -7.53 -15.35
C SER A 111 16.61 -7.47 -16.36
N GLU A 112 16.66 -6.45 -17.22
CA GLU A 112 17.70 -6.29 -18.26
C GLU A 112 19.08 -5.94 -17.69
N ILE A 113 19.12 -5.18 -16.60
CA ILE A 113 20.34 -4.57 -16.04
C ILE A 113 20.96 -5.35 -14.87
N ASN A 114 20.17 -6.15 -14.16
CA ASN A 114 20.65 -6.91 -12.99
C ASN A 114 20.60 -8.41 -13.32
N PRO A 115 21.75 -9.10 -13.40
CA PRO A 115 21.78 -10.51 -13.73
C PRO A 115 21.27 -11.43 -12.60
N PHE A 116 21.13 -10.92 -11.37
CA PHE A 116 20.57 -11.65 -10.24
C PHE A 116 19.03 -11.58 -10.26
N CYS A 117 18.45 -12.30 -11.22
CA CYS A 117 17.02 -12.25 -11.54
C CYS A 117 16.49 -13.56 -12.12
N LEU A 118 15.16 -13.69 -12.26
CA LEU A 118 14.49 -14.87 -12.82
C LEU A 118 14.94 -15.23 -14.25
N ARG A 119 15.38 -14.24 -15.03
CA ARG A 119 15.88 -14.45 -16.41
C ARG A 119 17.05 -15.44 -16.49
N ASN A 120 17.83 -15.54 -15.41
CA ASN A 120 19.11 -16.24 -15.40
C ASN A 120 19.11 -17.51 -14.53
N ILE A 121 17.94 -18.09 -14.26
CA ILE A 121 17.81 -19.34 -13.49
C ILE A 121 17.02 -20.39 -14.27
N LYS A 122 17.09 -21.66 -13.83
CA LYS A 122 16.41 -22.77 -14.52
C LYS A 122 14.90 -22.80 -14.34
N TRP A 123 14.37 -22.14 -13.32
CA TRP A 123 12.93 -22.11 -13.08
C TRP A 123 12.18 -21.54 -14.28
N LYS A 124 11.17 -22.27 -14.76
CA LYS A 124 10.45 -21.97 -16.02
C LYS A 124 11.40 -21.70 -17.22
N ASN A 125 12.55 -22.39 -17.28
CA ASN A 125 13.59 -22.18 -18.30
C ASN A 125 14.10 -20.73 -18.40
N GLY A 126 14.05 -19.97 -17.31
CA GLY A 126 14.42 -18.55 -17.28
C GLY A 126 13.33 -17.61 -17.81
N GLU A 127 12.18 -18.12 -18.25
CA GLU A 127 11.11 -17.32 -18.87
C GLU A 127 10.07 -16.81 -17.85
N GLY A 128 10.20 -17.19 -16.58
CA GLY A 128 9.26 -16.79 -15.54
C GLY A 128 9.31 -15.29 -15.22
N ASP A 129 8.15 -14.65 -15.10
CA ASP A 129 8.05 -13.25 -14.67
C ASP A 129 6.88 -13.06 -13.71
N ILE A 130 7.18 -13.07 -12.41
CA ILE A 130 6.14 -13.04 -11.37
C ILE A 130 5.54 -11.65 -11.24
N VAL A 131 6.33 -10.59 -11.45
CA VAL A 131 5.83 -9.21 -11.42
C VAL A 131 4.80 -9.01 -12.53
N LYS A 132 5.10 -9.51 -13.74
CA LYS A 132 4.16 -9.47 -14.86
C LYS A 132 2.92 -10.33 -14.60
N GLU A 133 3.07 -11.58 -14.18
CA GLU A 133 1.95 -12.48 -13.87
C GLU A 133 1.01 -11.87 -12.81
N PHE A 134 1.58 -11.31 -11.74
CA PHE A 134 0.85 -10.61 -10.68
C PHE A 134 0.09 -9.37 -11.18
N GLY A 135 0.76 -8.52 -11.97
CA GLY A 135 0.15 -7.31 -12.53
C GLY A 135 -0.96 -7.61 -13.54
N ASP A 136 -0.74 -8.61 -14.42
CA ASP A 136 -1.72 -9.06 -15.40
C ASP A 136 -2.99 -9.59 -14.72
N GLU A 137 -2.84 -10.30 -13.61
CA GLU A 137 -3.98 -10.83 -12.86
C GLU A 137 -4.84 -9.72 -12.22
N ILE A 138 -4.19 -8.71 -11.61
CA ILE A 138 -4.90 -7.52 -11.08
C ILE A 138 -5.65 -6.81 -12.22
N LYS A 139 -4.97 -6.58 -13.34
CA LYS A 139 -5.55 -5.92 -14.53
C LYS A 139 -6.75 -6.71 -15.06
N ARG A 140 -6.60 -8.02 -15.25
CA ARG A 140 -7.66 -8.91 -15.76
C ARG A 140 -8.93 -8.83 -14.91
N ARG A 141 -8.81 -8.70 -13.59
CA ARG A 141 -9.96 -8.63 -12.68
C ARG A 141 -10.58 -7.25 -12.56
N LEU A 142 -9.78 -6.19 -12.59
CA LEU A 142 -10.23 -4.84 -12.24
C LEU A 142 -10.48 -3.94 -13.45
N SER A 143 -9.92 -4.25 -14.63
CA SER A 143 -10.06 -3.39 -15.80
C SER A 143 -11.40 -3.49 -16.51
N ASN A 144 -12.20 -4.54 -16.30
CA ASN A 144 -13.49 -4.71 -16.97
C ASN A 144 -14.64 -4.76 -15.96
N PRO A 145 -15.28 -3.61 -15.63
CA PRO A 145 -16.39 -3.58 -14.70
C PRO A 145 -17.58 -4.38 -15.22
N ILE A 146 -18.12 -5.25 -14.38
CA ILE A 146 -19.29 -6.09 -14.69
C ILE A 146 -20.62 -5.34 -14.56
N ALA A 147 -20.60 -4.17 -13.92
CA ALA A 147 -21.75 -3.31 -13.69
C ALA A 147 -21.37 -1.83 -13.77
N THR A 148 -22.34 -0.98 -14.10
CA THR A 148 -22.24 0.47 -13.96
C THR A 148 -23.01 0.94 -12.73
N LYS A 149 -22.51 2.00 -12.08
CA LYS A 149 -23.11 2.61 -10.89
C LYS A 149 -23.76 3.95 -11.25
N LYS A 150 -25.01 4.16 -10.84
CA LYS A 150 -25.68 5.49 -10.83
C LYS A 150 -26.27 5.76 -9.44
N GLY A 151 -26.43 7.03 -9.09
CA GLY A 151 -26.93 7.48 -7.79
C GLY A 151 -25.83 7.92 -6.81
N LYS A 152 -26.25 8.50 -5.68
CA LYS A 152 -25.38 9.04 -4.61
C LYS A 152 -26.00 8.74 -3.24
N GLY A 153 -25.17 8.68 -2.21
CA GLY A 153 -25.60 8.39 -0.84
C GLY A 153 -26.16 6.97 -0.70
N GLU A 154 -27.33 6.84 -0.08
CA GLU A 154 -27.94 5.55 0.24
C GLU A 154 -28.60 4.85 -0.94
N ASN A 155 -28.87 5.58 -2.04
CA ASN A 155 -29.54 5.05 -3.21
C ASN A 155 -28.55 4.84 -4.36
N ILE A 156 -28.19 3.58 -4.59
CA ILE A 156 -27.29 3.17 -5.67
C ILE A 156 -28.02 2.21 -6.60
N HIS A 157 -28.07 2.55 -7.89
CA HIS A 157 -28.56 1.68 -8.94
C HIS A 157 -27.37 1.03 -9.65
N LEU A 158 -27.35 -0.31 -9.66
CA LEU A 158 -26.36 -1.11 -10.39
C LEU A 158 -27.01 -1.72 -11.63
N THR A 159 -26.44 -1.45 -12.81
CA THR A 159 -26.88 -2.06 -14.06
C THR A 159 -25.85 -3.07 -14.54
N PHE A 160 -26.26 -4.33 -14.68
CA PHE A 160 -25.41 -5.43 -15.14
C PHE A 160 -25.65 -5.71 -16.62
N LYS A 161 -24.59 -6.09 -17.35
CA LYS A 161 -24.69 -6.41 -18.79
C LYS A 161 -25.42 -7.73 -19.08
N LYS A 162 -25.45 -8.63 -18.10
CA LYS A 162 -26.08 -9.96 -18.17
C LYS A 162 -26.54 -10.40 -16.78
N PRO A 163 -27.47 -11.37 -16.67
CA PRO A 163 -27.78 -11.98 -15.38
C PRO A 163 -26.49 -12.42 -14.67
N THR A 164 -26.27 -11.88 -13.48
CA THR A 164 -25.01 -12.03 -12.73
C THR A 164 -25.34 -12.37 -11.29
N ARG A 165 -24.74 -13.46 -10.78
CA ARG A 165 -24.87 -13.82 -9.36
C ARG A 165 -24.05 -12.85 -8.52
N ILE A 166 -24.70 -12.19 -7.56
CA ILE A 166 -24.06 -11.29 -6.60
C ILE A 166 -23.85 -12.06 -5.31
N ASN A 167 -22.59 -12.27 -4.92
CA ASN A 167 -22.27 -12.98 -3.68
C ASN A 167 -22.17 -12.02 -2.49
N ARG A 168 -21.66 -10.81 -2.70
CA ARG A 168 -21.50 -9.78 -1.66
C ARG A 168 -21.55 -8.39 -2.30
N LEU A 169 -22.19 -7.44 -1.61
CA LEU A 169 -22.09 -6.02 -1.89
C LEU A 169 -21.35 -5.39 -0.70
N ASN A 170 -20.13 -4.91 -0.93
CA ASN A 170 -19.41 -4.15 0.09
C ASN A 170 -19.84 -2.69 0.00
N LYS A 171 -20.41 -2.16 1.08
CA LYS A 171 -20.62 -0.71 1.22
C LYS A 171 -19.23 -0.11 1.43
N ILE A 172 -18.73 0.62 0.44
CA ILE A 172 -17.56 1.48 0.62
C ILE A 172 -18.14 2.75 1.23
N GLN A 173 -17.82 3.01 2.50
CA GLN A 173 -18.25 4.23 3.19
C GLN A 173 -17.61 5.45 2.56
#